data_AF-A0A919IDB7-F1
#
_entry.id   AF-A0A919IDB7-F1
#
_cell.length_a   1.000
_cell.length_b   1.000
_cell.length_c   1.000
_cell.angle_alpha   90.00
_cell.angle_beta   90.00
_cell.angle_gamma   90.00
#
_symmetry.space_group_name_H-M   'P 1'
#
loop_
_entity.id
_entity.type
_entity.pdbx_description
1 polymer ?
#
loop_
_entity_poly.entity_id
_entity_poly.type
_entity_poly.pdbx_seq_one_letter_code
_entity_poly.pdbx_strand_id
1 'polypeptide(L)'
;MTVPLARSSLEAHLFIDITPCDCGESRLPRSSTTITLPDGTLGVRYSGVCPSCGRSRVFEFRLPEFEVEQQPDRVTYGSLVRSELIDAGQWVATAARYAALVPDPATGLTGDERRIARTRLNAAVSAVFEAERFLTDESDEMPESAFWSVQGRELFATARDQFHRDDLADLRSRYEARLRQTGSRSDEALRWETPEDAEYRQRLARLRQEWAERHGITDIYDDRQSTEAQRLELRRAERALLGLDVATGASMHGAQSALSAFDSILLAIRREFPQGSDERDRRTAAAEGVRARWCAETGCAVWDIDDDVFTIPDDRLPPAESAWAMVRAAREAAGQDPVTGDFVEAV
;
A
#
# COMPACT_ATOMS: atom_id res chain seq x y z
N MET A 1 14.25 -23.25 -11.86
CA MET A 1 14.40 -21.79 -11.98
C MET A 1 13.80 -21.19 -10.72
N THR A 2 14.55 -20.38 -10.00
CA THR A 2 14.05 -19.67 -8.81
C THR A 2 13.09 -18.58 -9.25
N VAL A 3 11.92 -18.52 -8.61
CA VAL A 3 10.95 -17.45 -8.85
C VAL A 3 11.47 -16.16 -8.21
N PRO A 4 11.58 -15.05 -8.96
CA PRO A 4 12.21 -13.84 -8.44
C PRO A 4 11.36 -13.16 -7.36
N LEU A 5 12.03 -12.44 -6.45
CA LEU A 5 11.39 -11.64 -5.40
C LEU A 5 10.80 -10.36 -5.98
N ALA A 6 9.51 -10.13 -5.72
CA ALA A 6 8.96 -8.77 -5.74
C ALA A 6 9.05 -8.20 -4.33
N ARG A 7 9.82 -7.14 -4.13
CA ARG A 7 10.01 -6.52 -2.79
C ARG A 7 8.80 -5.71 -2.35
N SER A 8 7.89 -5.40 -3.27
CA SER A 8 6.56 -4.84 -3.00
C SER A 8 5.61 -5.14 -4.15
N SER A 9 4.31 -4.93 -3.92
CA SER A 9 3.29 -4.96 -4.99
C SER A 9 3.56 -3.91 -6.06
N LEU A 10 4.05 -2.71 -5.70
CA LEU A 10 4.37 -1.65 -6.67
C LEU A 10 5.51 -2.04 -7.61
N GLU A 11 6.54 -2.72 -7.11
CA GLU A 11 7.62 -3.23 -7.97
C GLU A 11 7.12 -4.34 -8.90
N ALA A 12 6.30 -5.28 -8.40
CA ALA A 12 5.68 -6.30 -9.25
C ALA A 12 4.86 -5.67 -10.38
N HIS A 13 4.00 -4.69 -10.04
CA HIS A 13 3.19 -3.97 -11.02
C HIS A 13 4.04 -3.21 -12.04
N LEU A 14 5.08 -2.50 -11.58
CA LEU A 14 5.98 -1.79 -12.48
C LEU A 14 6.71 -2.76 -13.42
N PHE A 15 7.24 -3.87 -12.91
CA PHE A 15 7.92 -4.88 -13.72
C PHE A 15 7.00 -5.41 -14.83
N ILE A 16 5.75 -5.73 -14.50
CA ILE A 16 4.76 -6.17 -15.49
C ILE A 16 4.48 -5.05 -16.52
N ASP A 17 4.41 -3.78 -16.08
CA ASP A 17 4.11 -2.63 -16.94
C ASP A 17 5.26 -2.24 -17.89
N ILE A 18 6.50 -2.58 -17.54
CA ILE A 18 7.69 -2.36 -18.39
C ILE A 18 8.10 -3.59 -19.18
N THR A 19 7.46 -4.74 -18.93
CA THR A 19 7.61 -5.95 -19.72
C THR A 19 6.50 -5.96 -20.77
N PRO A 20 6.75 -5.62 -22.05
CA PRO A 20 5.70 -5.69 -23.06
C PRO A 20 5.33 -7.13 -23.41
N CYS A 21 4.15 -7.33 -23.98
CA CYS A 21 3.84 -8.55 -24.72
C CYS A 21 4.73 -8.65 -25.97
N ASP A 22 4.88 -9.83 -26.56
CA ASP A 22 5.61 -10.01 -27.83
C ASP A 22 5.08 -9.16 -28.99
N CYS A 23 3.81 -8.71 -28.91
CA CYS A 23 3.22 -7.78 -29.88
C CYS A 23 3.51 -6.30 -29.58
N GLY A 24 4.25 -5.99 -28.52
CA GLY A 24 4.61 -4.64 -28.08
C GLY A 24 3.64 -3.98 -27.09
N GLU A 25 2.41 -4.48 -26.92
CA GLU A 25 1.46 -3.90 -25.95
C GLU A 25 1.92 -4.16 -24.51
N SER A 26 1.97 -3.10 -23.71
CA SER A 26 2.43 -3.15 -22.33
C SER A 26 1.27 -3.27 -21.33
N ARG A 27 0.07 -2.79 -21.69
CA ARG A 27 -1.10 -2.88 -20.82
C ARG A 27 -1.53 -4.33 -20.65
N LEU A 28 -1.79 -4.70 -19.40
CA LEU A 28 -2.29 -6.01 -19.02
C LEU A 28 -3.33 -5.84 -17.89
N PRO A 29 -4.63 -5.78 -18.22
CA PRO A 29 -5.67 -6.00 -17.22
C PRO A 29 -5.42 -7.35 -16.55
N ARG A 30 -5.19 -7.34 -15.24
CA ARG A 30 -4.62 -8.47 -14.50
C ARG A 30 -5.34 -8.67 -13.18
N SER A 31 -5.58 -9.93 -12.83
CA SER A 31 -5.96 -10.35 -11.48
C SER A 31 -4.73 -10.90 -10.76
N SER A 32 -4.76 -10.88 -9.42
CA SER A 32 -3.73 -11.47 -8.57
C SER A 32 -4.29 -12.61 -7.74
N THR A 33 -3.49 -13.64 -7.50
CA THR A 33 -3.84 -14.74 -6.60
C THR A 33 -2.60 -15.17 -5.83
N THR A 34 -2.73 -15.33 -4.51
CA THR A 34 -1.67 -15.90 -3.67
C THR A 34 -1.49 -17.37 -3.99
N ILE A 35 -0.25 -17.81 -4.16
CA ILE A 35 0.12 -19.18 -4.50
C ILE A 35 1.20 -19.71 -3.57
N THR A 36 1.31 -21.03 -3.47
CA THR A 36 2.49 -21.70 -2.91
C THR A 36 3.46 -22.02 -4.05
N LEU A 37 4.69 -21.55 -3.94
CA LEU A 37 5.74 -21.80 -4.91
C LEU A 37 6.32 -23.22 -4.77
N PRO A 38 7.04 -23.75 -5.78
CA PRO A 38 7.58 -25.11 -5.74
C PRO A 38 8.55 -25.39 -4.58
N ASP A 39 9.16 -24.35 -4.02
CA ASP A 39 10.04 -24.42 -2.84
C ASP A 39 9.29 -24.33 -1.51
N GLY A 40 7.95 -24.27 -1.55
CA GLY A 40 7.08 -24.16 -0.38
C GLY A 40 6.89 -22.73 0.13
N THR A 41 7.53 -21.72 -0.47
CA THR A 41 7.36 -20.32 -0.05
C THR A 41 6.08 -19.71 -0.62
N LEU A 42 5.61 -18.62 0.01
CA LEU A 42 4.46 -17.87 -0.49
C LEU A 42 4.88 -16.98 -1.67
N GLY A 43 4.03 -16.97 -2.69
CA GLY A 43 4.17 -16.13 -3.86
C GLY A 43 2.84 -15.51 -4.29
N VAL A 44 2.91 -14.66 -5.29
CA VAL A 44 1.75 -14.08 -5.96
C VAL A 44 1.84 -14.34 -7.46
N ARG A 45 0.71 -14.76 -8.04
CA ARG A 45 0.54 -14.92 -9.48
C ARG A 45 -0.32 -13.78 -10.01
N TYR A 46 0.21 -13.03 -10.96
CA TYR A 46 -0.57 -12.09 -11.78
C TYR A 46 -0.88 -12.74 -13.13
N SER A 47 -2.16 -12.78 -13.50
CA SER A 47 -2.60 -13.35 -14.79
C SER A 47 -3.51 -12.37 -15.52
N GLY A 48 -3.37 -12.32 -16.84
CA GLY A 48 -4.20 -11.48 -17.68
C GLY A 48 -4.11 -11.85 -19.16
N VAL A 49 -4.92 -11.18 -19.98
CA VAL A 49 -4.92 -11.34 -21.43
C VAL A 49 -4.49 -10.02 -22.07
N CYS A 50 -3.53 -10.08 -23.01
CA CYS A 50 -3.11 -8.91 -23.75
C CYS A 50 -4.29 -8.34 -24.57
N PRO A 51 -4.67 -7.06 -24.40
CA PRO A 51 -5.84 -6.50 -25.07
C PRO A 51 -5.64 -6.34 -26.59
N SER A 52 -4.39 -6.31 -27.05
CA SER A 52 -4.06 -6.20 -28.48
C SER A 52 -4.10 -7.54 -29.22
N CYS A 53 -3.39 -8.58 -28.74
CA CYS A 53 -3.24 -9.85 -29.45
C CYS A 53 -3.96 -11.05 -28.81
N GLY A 54 -4.63 -10.87 -27.65
CA GLY A 54 -5.35 -11.95 -26.98
C GLY A 54 -4.48 -13.00 -26.29
N ARG A 55 -3.15 -12.83 -26.27
CA ARG A 55 -2.23 -13.77 -25.62
C ARG A 55 -2.37 -13.70 -24.10
N SER A 56 -2.50 -14.85 -23.45
CA SER A 56 -2.44 -14.96 -22.00
C SER A 56 -1.01 -14.69 -21.50
N ARG A 57 -0.88 -13.90 -20.45
CA ARG A 57 0.39 -13.57 -19.81
C ARG A 57 0.27 -13.87 -18.32
N VAL A 58 1.29 -14.52 -17.78
CA VAL A 58 1.36 -14.91 -16.36
C VAL A 58 2.71 -14.48 -15.80
N PHE A 59 2.68 -13.89 -14.62
CA PHE A 59 3.85 -13.47 -13.85
C PHE A 59 3.75 -14.06 -12.45
N GLU A 60 4.81 -14.68 -11.97
CA GLU A 60 4.89 -15.23 -10.63
C GLU A 60 6.06 -14.60 -9.89
N PHE A 61 5.80 -14.18 -8.66
CA PHE A 61 6.81 -13.59 -7.79
C PHE A 61 6.75 -14.23 -6.42
N ARG A 62 7.91 -14.37 -5.79
CA ARG A 62 8.01 -14.63 -4.36
C ARG A 62 7.62 -13.37 -3.60
N LEU A 63 6.87 -13.54 -2.51
CA LEU A 63 6.52 -12.42 -1.62
C LEU A 63 7.69 -12.12 -0.66
N PRO A 64 7.85 -10.86 -0.23
CA PRO A 64 8.83 -10.53 0.79
C PRO A 64 8.38 -11.09 2.14
N GLU A 65 9.34 -11.34 3.03
CA GLU A 65 9.06 -11.77 4.41
C GLU A 65 8.28 -10.71 5.19
N PHE A 66 8.55 -9.43 4.89
CA PHE A 66 7.87 -8.28 5.48
C PHE A 66 7.36 -7.35 4.37
N GLU A 67 6.10 -6.93 4.49
CA GLU A 67 5.53 -5.94 3.57
C GLU A 67 6.17 -4.57 3.76
N VAL A 68 6.41 -3.88 2.65
CA VAL A 68 6.87 -2.49 2.66
C VAL A 68 5.65 -1.58 2.85
N GLU A 69 5.58 -0.91 4.00
CA GLU A 69 4.55 0.07 4.28
C GLU A 69 4.59 1.22 3.25
N GLN A 70 3.47 1.42 2.56
CA GLN A 70 3.33 2.50 1.58
C GLN A 70 2.89 3.77 2.30
N GLN A 71 3.65 4.85 2.11
CA GLN A 71 3.27 6.16 2.63
C GLN A 71 2.36 6.88 1.62
N PRO A 72 1.29 7.56 2.06
CA PRO A 72 0.31 8.18 1.15
C PRO A 72 0.90 9.19 0.16
N ASP A 73 2.04 9.81 0.47
CA ASP A 73 2.69 10.86 -0.31
C ASP A 73 4.06 10.45 -0.86
N ARG A 74 4.45 9.18 -0.72
CA ARG A 74 5.72 8.65 -1.22
C ARG A 74 5.54 7.30 -1.87
N VAL A 75 6.11 7.16 -3.06
CA VAL A 75 6.19 5.87 -3.75
C VAL A 75 7.38 5.10 -3.19
N THR A 76 7.20 3.86 -2.77
CA THR A 76 8.31 2.99 -2.36
C THR A 76 8.21 1.66 -3.09
N TYR A 77 9.19 1.36 -3.95
CA TYR A 77 9.19 0.15 -4.77
C TYR A 77 9.73 -1.08 -4.05
N GLY A 78 10.56 -0.94 -3.02
CA GLY A 78 11.04 -2.09 -2.28
C GLY A 78 11.75 -1.77 -0.97
N SER A 79 12.12 -2.83 -0.25
CA SER A 79 12.92 -2.76 0.97
C SER A 79 14.38 -2.31 0.68
N LEU A 80 15.27 -2.34 1.66
CA LEU A 80 16.67 -1.90 1.51
C LEU A 80 17.52 -2.77 0.57
N VAL A 81 17.06 -3.98 0.22
CA VAL A 81 17.80 -4.90 -0.67
C VAL A 81 17.57 -4.51 -2.13
N ARG A 82 18.56 -4.73 -3.01
CA ARG A 82 18.47 -4.44 -4.47
C ARG A 82 17.36 -5.26 -5.15
N SER A 83 16.83 -4.74 -6.26
CA SER A 83 15.82 -5.43 -7.07
C SER A 83 16.37 -6.69 -7.73
N GLU A 84 15.58 -7.77 -7.73
CA GLU A 84 15.80 -8.96 -8.58
C GLU A 84 15.05 -8.84 -9.93
N LEU A 85 14.10 -7.91 -10.05
CA LEU A 85 13.18 -7.80 -11.18
C LEU A 85 13.60 -6.74 -12.19
N ILE A 86 14.04 -5.59 -11.70
CA ILE A 86 14.28 -4.39 -12.50
C ILE A 86 15.74 -3.98 -12.33
N ASP A 87 16.47 -3.90 -13.44
CA ASP A 87 17.88 -3.55 -13.45
C ASP A 87 18.11 -2.03 -13.38
N ALA A 88 19.36 -1.59 -13.16
CA ALA A 88 19.67 -0.18 -12.98
C ALA A 88 19.26 0.69 -14.19
N GLY A 89 19.42 0.17 -15.41
CA GLY A 89 19.04 0.87 -16.64
C GLY A 89 17.53 1.00 -16.79
N GLN A 90 16.77 -0.04 -16.45
CA GLN A 90 15.31 0.00 -16.46
C GLN A 90 14.75 0.96 -15.39
N TRP A 91 15.39 1.06 -14.22
CA TRP A 91 15.03 2.06 -13.21
C TRP A 91 15.23 3.49 -13.72
N VAL A 92 16.38 3.80 -14.32
CA VAL A 92 16.65 5.12 -14.91
C VAL A 92 15.67 5.44 -16.05
N ALA A 93 15.42 4.48 -16.95
CA ALA A 93 14.43 4.64 -18.01
C ALA A 93 13.00 4.88 -17.48
N THR A 94 12.63 4.17 -16.41
CA THR A 94 11.35 4.35 -15.72
C THR A 94 11.24 5.74 -15.11
N ALA A 95 12.30 6.21 -14.45
CA ALA A 95 12.34 7.55 -13.87
C ALA A 95 12.12 8.62 -14.93
N ALA A 96 12.84 8.53 -16.06
CA ALA A 96 12.68 9.42 -17.20
C ALA A 96 11.25 9.40 -17.76
N ARG A 97 10.64 8.21 -17.90
CA ARG A 97 9.26 8.05 -18.38
C ARG A 97 8.26 8.76 -17.48
N TYR A 98 8.36 8.60 -16.16
CA TYR A 98 7.45 9.28 -15.23
C TYR A 98 7.66 10.80 -15.23
N ALA A 99 8.90 11.27 -15.25
CA ALA A 99 9.23 12.69 -15.27
C ALA A 99 8.79 13.37 -16.58
N ALA A 100 8.78 12.66 -17.71
CA ALA A 100 8.31 13.15 -19.00
C ALA A 100 6.78 13.32 -19.06
N LEU A 101 6.02 12.64 -18.19
CA LEU A 101 4.56 12.77 -18.08
C LEU A 101 4.12 13.99 -17.25
N VAL A 102 5.06 14.81 -16.81
CA VAL A 102 4.80 16.02 -16.02
C VAL A 102 5.33 17.23 -16.78
N PRO A 103 4.57 18.34 -16.88
CA PRO A 103 5.07 19.57 -17.48
C PRO A 103 6.38 20.07 -16.85
N ASP A 104 7.17 20.80 -17.62
CA ASP A 104 8.40 21.46 -17.17
C ASP A 104 8.44 22.90 -17.73
N PRO A 105 8.31 23.95 -16.89
CA PRO A 105 8.21 23.90 -15.44
C PRO A 105 6.87 23.33 -14.95
N ALA A 106 6.88 22.65 -13.79
CA ALA A 106 5.69 22.02 -13.21
C ALA A 106 4.79 23.02 -12.46
N THR A 107 4.59 24.21 -13.02
CA THR A 107 3.89 25.36 -12.42
C THR A 107 2.47 25.52 -12.97
N GLY A 108 1.56 26.09 -12.19
CA GLY A 108 0.20 26.40 -12.63
C GLY A 108 -0.77 25.21 -12.67
N LEU A 109 -0.34 24.04 -12.18
CA LEU A 109 -1.18 22.85 -12.08
C LEU A 109 -2.29 23.03 -11.03
N THR A 110 -3.50 22.56 -11.34
CA THR A 110 -4.67 22.66 -10.47
C THR A 110 -5.04 21.30 -9.87
N GLY A 111 -5.62 21.27 -8.67
CA GLY A 111 -6.20 20.09 -8.00
C GLY A 111 -5.60 18.72 -8.40
N ASP A 112 -6.34 18.00 -9.24
CA ASP A 112 -5.98 16.65 -9.69
C ASP A 112 -4.72 16.61 -10.57
N GLU A 113 -4.49 17.60 -11.44
CA GLU A 113 -3.30 17.67 -12.27
C GLU A 113 -2.04 17.76 -11.41
N ARG A 114 -2.11 18.57 -10.35
CA ARG A 114 -1.03 18.72 -9.37
C ARG A 114 -0.80 17.41 -8.63
N ARG A 115 -1.87 16.77 -8.13
CA ARG A 115 -1.78 15.48 -7.42
C ARG A 115 -1.15 14.41 -8.30
N ILE A 116 -1.60 14.28 -9.56
CA ILE A 116 -1.05 13.34 -10.54
C ILE A 116 0.43 13.65 -10.84
N ALA A 117 0.77 14.92 -11.05
CA ALA A 117 2.15 15.35 -11.30
C ALA A 117 3.07 15.02 -10.12
N ARG A 118 2.61 15.26 -8.88
CA ARG A 118 3.33 14.89 -7.66
C ARG A 118 3.56 13.40 -7.56
N THR A 119 2.53 12.58 -7.76
CA THR A 119 2.67 11.11 -7.74
C THR A 119 3.69 10.64 -8.78
N ARG A 120 3.66 11.19 -10.00
CA ARG A 120 4.61 10.85 -11.07
C ARG A 120 6.04 11.28 -10.74
N LEU A 121 6.25 12.49 -10.22
CA LEU A 121 7.59 12.95 -9.84
C LEU A 121 8.12 12.18 -8.62
N ASN A 122 7.27 11.82 -7.65
CA ASN A 122 7.64 10.92 -6.56
C ASN A 122 8.06 9.54 -7.08
N ALA A 123 7.31 8.96 -8.03
CA ALA A 123 7.68 7.72 -8.69
C ALA A 123 9.03 7.84 -9.42
N ALA A 124 9.28 8.97 -10.10
CA ALA A 124 10.55 9.24 -10.77
C ALA A 124 11.72 9.32 -9.78
N VAL A 125 11.60 10.11 -8.70
CA VAL A 125 12.60 10.21 -7.63
C VAL A 125 12.90 8.84 -7.02
N SER A 126 11.85 8.07 -6.74
CA SER A 126 11.98 6.75 -6.14
C SER A 126 12.65 5.75 -7.07
N ALA A 127 12.36 5.82 -8.38
CA ALA A 127 13.03 4.99 -9.38
C ALA A 127 14.53 5.33 -9.50
N VAL A 128 14.93 6.60 -9.46
CA VAL A 128 16.37 6.96 -9.40
C VAL A 128 17.02 6.42 -8.14
N PHE A 129 16.35 6.53 -6.98
CA PHE A 129 16.85 5.98 -5.73
C PHE A 129 17.00 4.45 -5.77
N GLU A 130 16.11 3.72 -6.44
CA GLU A 130 16.28 2.27 -6.67
C GLU A 130 17.48 1.96 -7.58
N ALA A 131 17.77 2.80 -8.58
CA ALA A 131 18.97 2.66 -9.40
C ALA A 131 20.25 2.89 -8.57
N GLU A 132 20.29 3.93 -7.73
CA GLU A 132 21.43 4.24 -6.85
C GLU A 132 21.83 3.05 -5.96
N ARG A 133 20.88 2.19 -5.56
CA ARG A 133 21.15 1.01 -4.72
C ARG A 133 22.03 -0.04 -5.37
N PHE A 134 22.18 -0.03 -6.70
CA PHE A 134 23.09 -0.93 -7.41
C PHE A 134 24.55 -0.49 -7.33
N LEU A 135 24.82 0.76 -6.96
CA LEU A 135 26.18 1.21 -6.67
C LEU A 135 26.73 0.45 -5.46
N THR A 136 28.05 0.29 -5.45
CA THR A 136 28.79 -0.25 -4.31
C THR A 136 29.45 0.90 -3.58
N ASP A 137 29.79 0.75 -2.30
CA ASP A 137 30.49 1.81 -1.55
C ASP A 137 31.91 2.07 -2.08
N GLU A 138 32.45 1.13 -2.85
CA GLU A 138 33.84 1.14 -3.33
C GLU A 138 34.01 1.80 -4.71
N SER A 139 32.92 2.13 -5.41
CA SER A 139 32.96 2.65 -6.78
C SER A 139 31.88 3.70 -7.01
N ASP A 140 32.25 4.78 -7.70
CA ASP A 140 31.30 5.78 -8.21
C ASP A 140 30.70 5.37 -9.57
N GLU A 141 31.27 4.36 -10.23
CA GLU A 141 30.72 3.75 -11.42
C GLU A 141 29.79 2.58 -11.08
N MET A 142 28.63 2.53 -11.74
CA MET A 142 27.74 1.38 -11.70
C MET A 142 28.42 0.15 -12.32
N PRO A 143 28.44 -1.00 -11.62
CA PRO A 143 29.03 -2.21 -12.18
C PRO A 143 28.19 -2.73 -13.35
N GLU A 144 28.84 -3.29 -14.38
CA GLU A 144 28.16 -3.85 -15.56
C GLU A 144 27.15 -4.94 -15.21
N SER A 145 27.38 -5.67 -14.11
CA SER A 145 26.45 -6.68 -13.57
C SER A 145 25.10 -6.11 -13.12
N ALA A 146 24.97 -4.79 -12.98
CA ALA A 146 23.70 -4.11 -12.69
C ALA A 146 22.77 -3.98 -13.91
N PHE A 147 23.19 -4.47 -15.09
CA PHE A 147 22.47 -4.34 -16.36
C PHE A 147 22.27 -5.72 -17.02
N TRP A 148 21.21 -6.43 -16.64
CA TRP A 148 20.91 -7.77 -17.17
C TRP A 148 19.76 -7.81 -18.17
N SER A 149 18.93 -6.77 -18.24
CA SER A 149 17.89 -6.65 -19.27
C SER A 149 18.48 -6.14 -20.59
N VAL A 150 17.77 -6.39 -21.70
CA VAL A 150 18.16 -5.85 -23.02
C VAL A 150 18.15 -4.32 -22.98
N GLN A 151 17.05 -3.72 -22.49
CA GLN A 151 16.90 -2.28 -22.37
C GLN A 151 17.98 -1.65 -21.50
N GLY A 152 18.29 -2.26 -20.36
CA GLY A 152 19.30 -1.75 -19.44
C GLY A 152 20.70 -1.74 -20.05
N ARG A 153 21.08 -2.81 -20.76
CA ARG A 153 22.36 -2.88 -21.49
C ARG A 153 22.44 -1.85 -22.62
N GLU A 154 21.37 -1.68 -23.39
CA GLU A 154 21.32 -0.68 -24.48
C GLU A 154 21.46 0.74 -23.94
N LEU A 155 20.77 1.06 -22.84
CA LEU A 155 20.89 2.36 -22.19
C LEU A 155 22.29 2.58 -21.63
N PHE A 156 22.87 1.58 -20.96
CA PHE A 156 24.24 1.66 -20.45
C PHE A 156 25.27 1.85 -21.56
N ALA A 157 25.13 1.16 -22.69
CA ALA A 157 26.02 1.29 -23.83
C ALA A 157 25.98 2.68 -24.50
N THR A 158 24.83 3.36 -24.44
CA THR A 158 24.61 4.66 -25.11
C THR A 158 24.80 5.86 -24.18
N ALA A 159 24.67 5.66 -22.87
CA ALA A 159 24.62 6.71 -21.87
C ALA A 159 25.35 6.34 -20.57
N ARG A 160 26.51 5.68 -20.68
CA ARG A 160 27.29 5.17 -19.55
C ARG A 160 27.52 6.21 -18.45
N ASP A 161 27.88 7.43 -18.84
CA ASP A 161 28.19 8.52 -17.91
C ASP A 161 26.99 8.84 -16.97
N GLN A 162 25.74 8.62 -17.41
CA GLN A 162 24.55 8.85 -16.58
C GLN A 162 24.43 7.89 -15.38
N PHE A 163 25.23 6.83 -15.34
CA PHE A 163 25.24 5.82 -14.27
C PHE A 163 26.39 6.00 -13.28
N HIS A 164 27.05 7.16 -13.29
CA HIS A 164 27.91 7.57 -12.18
C HIS A 164 27.09 8.04 -10.98
N ARG A 165 27.65 7.89 -9.77
CA ARG A 165 27.01 8.30 -8.51
C ARG A 165 26.56 9.75 -8.54
N ASP A 166 27.44 10.65 -8.97
CA ASP A 166 27.16 12.08 -9.02
C ASP A 166 26.06 12.40 -10.04
N ASP A 167 26.08 11.78 -11.22
CA ASP A 167 25.05 11.96 -12.25
C ASP A 167 23.67 11.46 -11.82
N LEU A 168 23.60 10.33 -11.10
CA LEU A 168 22.35 9.83 -10.51
C LEU A 168 21.85 10.75 -9.40
N ALA A 169 22.73 11.23 -8.52
CA ALA A 169 22.39 12.19 -7.47
C ALA A 169 21.88 13.52 -8.04
N ASP A 170 22.50 14.01 -9.12
CA ASP A 170 22.07 15.20 -9.85
C ASP A 170 20.73 14.98 -10.55
N LEU A 171 20.52 13.80 -11.16
CA LEU A 171 19.23 13.44 -11.75
C LEU A 171 18.12 13.42 -10.69
N ARG A 172 18.36 12.78 -9.54
CA ARG A 172 17.42 12.76 -8.42
C ARG A 172 17.13 14.17 -7.92
N SER A 173 18.15 14.99 -7.70
CA SER A 173 18.03 16.37 -7.25
C SER A 173 17.21 17.23 -8.21
N ARG A 174 17.35 17.02 -9.53
CA ARG A 174 16.52 17.67 -10.55
C ARG A 174 15.04 17.28 -10.44
N TYR A 175 14.73 16.00 -10.26
CA TYR A 175 13.34 15.56 -10.09
C TYR A 175 12.73 16.01 -8.76
N GLU A 176 13.51 16.02 -7.68
CA GLU A 176 13.09 16.58 -6.39
C GLU A 176 12.82 18.09 -6.51
N ALA A 177 13.63 18.83 -7.27
CA ALA A 177 13.40 20.26 -7.52
C ALA A 177 12.10 20.49 -8.30
N ARG A 178 11.83 19.68 -9.35
CA ARG A 178 10.56 19.72 -10.07
C ARG A 178 9.38 19.35 -9.17
N LEU A 179 9.55 18.36 -8.29
CA LEU A 179 8.54 17.99 -7.30
C LEU A 179 8.22 19.15 -6.36
N ARG A 180 9.24 19.89 -5.89
CA ARG A 180 9.02 21.11 -5.08
C ARG A 180 8.25 22.19 -5.85
N GLN A 181 8.50 22.35 -7.15
CA GLN A 181 7.79 23.33 -8.00
C GLN A 181 6.30 23.03 -8.18
N THR A 182 5.87 21.77 -8.05
CA THR A 182 4.44 21.42 -8.06
C THR A 182 3.65 22.04 -6.89
N GLY A 183 4.35 22.63 -5.92
CA GLY A 183 3.80 23.06 -4.64
C GLY A 183 3.82 21.90 -3.65
N SER A 184 4.11 22.20 -2.39
CA SER A 184 4.00 21.21 -1.31
C SER A 184 2.53 20.94 -1.00
N ARG A 185 2.19 19.74 -0.48
CA ARG A 185 0.94 19.55 0.25
C ARG A 185 0.79 20.60 1.36
N SER A 186 1.89 21.12 1.90
CA SER A 186 1.88 22.22 2.88
C SER A 186 1.45 23.57 2.32
N ASP A 187 1.68 23.89 1.04
CA ASP A 187 1.22 25.18 0.47
C ASP A 187 -0.30 25.19 0.19
N GLU A 188 -0.88 24.00 0.02
CA GLU A 188 -2.32 23.80 -0.14
C GLU A 188 -2.99 23.48 1.21
N ALA A 189 -2.33 22.76 2.12
CA ALA A 189 -2.77 22.58 3.50
C ALA A 189 -2.73 23.91 4.28
N LEU A 190 -1.77 24.81 4.04
CA LEU A 190 -1.81 26.17 4.61
C LEU A 190 -2.88 27.06 3.95
N ARG A 191 -3.40 26.70 2.77
CA ARG A 191 -4.51 27.43 2.12
C ARG A 191 -5.89 26.89 2.51
N TRP A 192 -5.97 25.65 3.00
CA TRP A 192 -7.20 24.97 3.42
C TRP A 192 -7.13 24.42 4.84
N GLU A 193 -6.25 24.94 5.70
CA GLU A 193 -6.27 24.64 7.12
C GLU A 193 -7.57 25.21 7.68
N THR A 194 -8.59 24.37 7.77
CA THR A 194 -9.73 24.70 8.62
C THR A 194 -9.19 24.71 10.05
N PRO A 195 -9.74 25.54 10.95
CA PRO A 195 -9.42 25.49 12.37
C PRO A 195 -9.46 24.06 12.96
N GLU A 196 -10.30 23.20 12.39
CA GLU A 196 -10.48 21.78 12.76
C GLU A 196 -9.22 20.94 12.52
N ASP A 197 -8.44 21.19 11.45
CA ASP A 197 -7.20 20.45 11.15
C ASP A 197 -6.03 20.82 12.08
N ALA A 198 -5.96 22.09 12.48
CA ALA A 198 -4.98 22.56 13.46
C ALA A 198 -5.30 22.02 14.86
N GLU A 199 -6.57 22.06 15.26
CA GLU A 199 -7.06 21.46 16.50
C GLU A 199 -6.82 19.95 16.52
N TYR A 200 -7.08 19.27 15.39
CA TYR A 200 -6.83 17.85 15.24
C TYR A 200 -5.34 17.49 15.47
N ARG A 201 -4.40 18.21 14.85
CA ARG A 201 -2.95 18.00 15.08
C ARG A 201 -2.56 18.24 16.53
N GLN A 202 -3.10 19.27 17.17
CA GLN A 202 -2.86 19.52 18.59
C GLN A 202 -3.38 18.38 19.46
N ARG A 203 -4.56 17.84 19.16
CA ARG A 203 -5.12 16.68 19.86
C ARG A 203 -4.26 15.43 19.68
N LEU A 204 -3.76 15.16 18.46
CA LEU A 204 -2.89 14.02 18.18
C LEU A 204 -1.53 14.15 18.87
N ALA A 205 -0.93 15.35 18.83
CA ALA A 205 0.33 15.63 19.52
C ALA A 205 0.18 15.47 21.04
N ARG A 206 -0.92 15.99 21.61
CA ARG A 206 -1.24 15.81 23.04
C ARG A 206 -1.45 14.34 23.40
N LEU A 207 -2.21 13.60 22.59
CA LEU A 207 -2.42 12.16 22.78
C LEU A 207 -1.08 11.40 22.85
N ARG A 208 -0.19 11.65 21.87
CA ARG A 208 1.15 11.03 21.83
C ARG A 208 1.99 11.39 23.03
N GLN A 209 1.97 12.66 23.45
CA GLN A 209 2.70 13.13 24.61
C GLN A 209 2.19 12.48 25.90
N GLU A 210 0.87 12.50 26.15
CA GLU A 210 0.26 11.88 27.33
C GLU A 210 0.52 10.37 27.39
N TRP A 211 0.49 9.70 26.24
CA TRP A 211 0.85 8.29 26.14
C TRP A 211 2.33 8.05 26.44
N ALA A 212 3.24 8.88 25.91
CA ALA A 212 4.67 8.78 26.15
C ALA A 212 5.00 8.99 27.64
N GLU A 213 4.40 10.00 28.26
CA GLU A 213 4.52 10.29 29.70
C GLU A 213 4.04 9.12 30.55
N ARG A 214 2.90 8.49 30.19
CA ARG A 214 2.35 7.32 30.90
C ARG A 214 3.27 6.12 30.89
N HIS A 215 4.03 5.92 29.81
CA HIS A 215 4.92 4.77 29.64
C HIS A 215 6.40 5.08 29.88
N GLY A 216 6.75 6.32 30.25
CA GLY A 216 8.14 6.72 30.47
C GLY A 216 8.99 6.74 29.19
N ILE A 217 8.36 7.00 28.04
CA ILE A 217 9.01 7.04 26.72
C ILE A 217 9.45 8.48 26.44
N THR A 218 10.73 8.64 26.10
CA THR A 218 11.33 9.96 25.85
C THR A 218 11.34 10.34 24.38
N ASP A 219 11.35 9.35 23.50
CA ASP A 219 11.21 9.52 22.06
C ASP A 219 10.17 8.52 21.52
N ILE A 220 9.01 9.03 21.10
CA ILE A 220 7.91 8.22 20.56
C ILE A 220 8.26 7.56 19.21
N TYR A 221 9.33 8.00 18.55
CA TYR A 221 9.81 7.45 17.30
C TYR A 221 10.93 6.42 17.48
N ASP A 222 11.46 6.26 18.70
CA ASP A 222 12.43 5.21 19.02
C ASP A 222 11.69 3.94 19.42
N ASP A 223 11.50 3.06 18.44
CA ASP A 223 10.86 1.75 18.60
C ASP A 223 11.47 0.87 19.71
N ARG A 224 12.70 1.16 20.17
CA ARG A 224 13.36 0.41 21.25
C ARG A 224 12.84 0.80 22.63
N GLN A 225 12.20 1.95 22.77
CA GLN A 225 11.68 2.45 24.04
C GLN A 225 10.26 1.95 24.36
N SER A 226 9.59 1.29 23.40
CA SER A 226 8.22 0.82 23.55
C SER A 226 8.06 -0.66 23.21
N THR A 227 7.24 -1.36 23.99
CA THR A 227 6.82 -2.72 23.69
C THR A 227 5.82 -2.74 22.54
N GLU A 228 5.64 -3.90 21.91
CA GLU A 228 4.62 -4.08 20.88
C GLU A 228 3.20 -3.79 21.39
N ALA A 229 2.88 -4.23 22.62
CA ALA A 229 1.60 -3.95 23.26
C ALA A 229 1.36 -2.45 23.44
N GLN A 230 2.37 -1.70 23.89
CA GLN A 230 2.32 -0.25 24.02
C GLN A 230 2.11 0.42 22.66
N ARG A 231 2.85 0.01 21.62
CA ARG A 231 2.67 0.56 20.26
C ARG A 231 1.29 0.27 19.70
N LEU A 232 0.74 -0.90 19.99
CA LEU A 232 -0.64 -1.25 19.62
C LEU A 232 -1.66 -0.38 20.37
N GLU A 233 -1.46 -0.11 21.65
CA GLU A 233 -2.27 0.84 22.43
C GLU A 233 -2.27 2.23 21.79
N LEU A 234 -1.10 2.77 21.45
CA LEU A 234 -0.99 4.07 20.80
C LEU A 234 -1.73 4.09 19.46
N ARG A 235 -1.50 3.11 18.59
CA ARG A 235 -2.18 3.02 17.28
C ARG A 235 -3.71 2.96 17.42
N ARG A 236 -4.22 2.21 18.41
CA ARG A 236 -5.67 2.17 18.71
C ARG A 236 -6.18 3.54 19.12
N ALA A 237 -5.46 4.25 20.00
CA ALA A 237 -5.85 5.58 20.44
C ALA A 237 -5.81 6.62 19.31
N GLU A 238 -4.82 6.55 18.42
CA GLU A 238 -4.73 7.43 17.24
C GLU A 238 -5.86 7.16 16.24
N ARG A 239 -6.18 5.89 15.99
CA ARG A 239 -7.32 5.51 15.14
C ARG A 239 -8.64 6.03 15.70
N ALA A 240 -8.87 5.86 17.01
CA ALA A 240 -10.07 6.39 17.66
C ALA A 240 -10.16 7.92 17.53
N LEU A 241 -9.04 8.63 17.65
CA LEU A 241 -8.99 10.08 17.46
C LEU A 241 -9.32 10.50 16.03
N LEU A 242 -8.90 9.71 15.04
CA LEU A 242 -9.13 9.93 13.61
C LEU A 242 -10.55 9.55 13.13
N GLY A 243 -11.41 9.05 14.01
CA GLY A 243 -12.69 8.47 13.59
C GLY A 243 -12.51 7.23 12.72
N LEU A 244 -11.40 6.52 12.91
CA LEU A 244 -11.13 5.22 12.30
C LEU A 244 -11.52 4.12 13.27
N ASP A 245 -11.88 2.98 12.71
CA ASP A 245 -12.06 1.76 13.46
C ASP A 245 -10.75 1.33 14.11
N VAL A 246 -10.80 1.08 15.41
CA VAL A 246 -9.64 0.74 16.24
C VAL A 246 -8.98 -0.58 15.83
N ALA A 247 -9.76 -1.57 15.38
CA ALA A 247 -9.26 -2.87 14.99
C ALA A 247 -8.66 -2.85 13.57
N THR A 248 -9.39 -2.29 12.60
CA THR A 248 -9.04 -2.38 11.17
C THR A 248 -8.36 -1.13 10.62
N GLY A 249 -8.54 0.03 11.27
CA GLY A 249 -8.11 1.33 10.74
C GLY A 249 -9.02 1.89 9.64
N ALA A 250 -10.15 1.24 9.35
CA ALA A 250 -11.08 1.71 8.33
C ALA A 250 -11.84 2.97 8.77
N SER A 251 -12.13 3.89 7.85
CA SER A 251 -12.85 5.13 8.17
C SER A 251 -14.28 4.86 8.63
N MET A 252 -14.69 5.41 9.78
CA MET A 252 -16.06 5.22 10.27
C MET A 252 -17.11 6.07 9.54
N HIS A 253 -16.69 6.93 8.61
CA HIS A 253 -17.59 7.85 7.91
C HIS A 253 -18.28 7.24 6.69
N GLY A 254 -17.83 6.07 6.22
CA GLY A 254 -18.36 5.41 5.03
C GLY A 254 -18.98 4.05 5.32
N ALA A 255 -20.05 3.70 4.61
CA ALA A 255 -20.66 2.38 4.68
C ALA A 255 -19.76 1.30 4.05
N GLN A 256 -19.13 1.58 2.90
CA GLN A 256 -18.12 0.69 2.28
C GLN A 256 -17.00 0.29 3.27
N SER A 257 -16.49 1.25 4.02
CA SER A 257 -15.48 1.00 5.06
C SER A 257 -15.99 0.05 6.15
N ALA A 258 -17.28 0.12 6.49
CA ALA A 258 -17.90 -0.81 7.43
C ALA A 258 -18.01 -2.21 6.84
N LEU A 259 -18.39 -2.35 5.56
CA LEU A 259 -18.45 -3.66 4.89
C LEU A 259 -17.06 -4.31 4.83
N SER A 260 -16.04 -3.54 4.44
CA SER A 260 -14.64 -4.00 4.48
C SER A 260 -14.16 -4.34 5.89
N ALA A 261 -14.61 -3.59 6.91
CA ALA A 261 -14.32 -3.90 8.30
C ALA A 261 -15.00 -5.20 8.76
N PHE A 262 -16.20 -5.52 8.26
CA PHE A 262 -16.86 -6.81 8.49
C PHE A 262 -16.06 -7.96 7.86
N ASP A 263 -15.60 -7.81 6.61
CA ASP A 263 -14.76 -8.82 5.95
C ASP A 263 -13.47 -9.08 6.74
N SER A 264 -12.90 -8.03 7.33
CA SER A 264 -11.74 -8.14 8.23
C SER A 264 -12.03 -8.95 9.49
N ILE A 265 -13.27 -8.96 10.01
CA ILE A 265 -13.66 -9.85 11.13
C ILE A 265 -13.55 -11.30 10.68
N LEU A 266 -14.11 -11.64 9.51
CA LEU A 266 -14.08 -13.01 8.99
C LEU A 266 -12.64 -13.46 8.73
N LEU A 267 -11.79 -12.60 8.16
CA LEU A 267 -10.36 -12.89 7.98
C LEU A 267 -9.64 -13.09 9.31
N ALA A 268 -9.95 -12.28 10.33
CA ALA A 268 -9.37 -12.44 11.67
C ALA A 268 -9.76 -13.79 12.29
N ILE A 269 -11.03 -14.22 12.17
CA ILE A 269 -11.49 -15.54 12.62
C ILE A 269 -10.70 -16.65 11.90
N ARG A 270 -10.57 -16.56 10.57
CA ARG A 270 -9.85 -17.57 9.77
C ARG A 270 -8.36 -17.68 10.12
N ARG A 271 -7.75 -16.57 10.54
CA ARG A 271 -6.34 -16.49 10.94
C ARG A 271 -6.12 -17.07 12.34
N GLU A 272 -6.97 -16.70 13.30
CA GLU A 272 -6.79 -17.07 14.71
C GLU A 272 -7.17 -18.54 14.99
N PHE A 273 -8.22 -19.03 14.32
CA PHE A 273 -8.76 -20.35 14.60
C PHE A 273 -8.44 -21.34 13.48
N PRO A 274 -7.92 -22.55 13.81
CA PRO A 274 -7.58 -23.57 12.82
C PRO A 274 -8.78 -23.93 11.93
N GLN A 275 -8.48 -24.26 10.67
CA GLN A 275 -9.48 -24.74 9.73
C GLN A 275 -10.15 -26.03 10.24
N GLY A 276 -11.48 -26.09 10.17
CA GLY A 276 -12.27 -27.24 10.61
C GLY A 276 -12.43 -27.35 12.14
N SER A 277 -12.10 -26.30 12.89
CA SER A 277 -12.42 -26.24 14.32
C SER A 277 -13.87 -25.78 14.54
N ASP A 278 -14.56 -26.44 15.47
CA ASP A 278 -15.93 -26.07 15.87
C ASP A 278 -16.01 -24.60 16.34
N GLU A 279 -14.91 -24.07 16.90
CA GLU A 279 -14.81 -22.68 17.34
C GLU A 279 -14.82 -21.70 16.16
N ARG A 280 -14.02 -21.97 15.13
CA ARG A 280 -14.00 -21.16 13.90
C ARG A 280 -15.38 -21.12 13.26
N ASP A 281 -15.99 -22.30 13.08
CA ASP A 281 -17.28 -22.43 12.40
C ASP A 281 -18.38 -21.71 13.18
N ARG A 282 -18.39 -21.83 14.52
CA ARG A 282 -19.35 -21.12 15.38
C ARG A 282 -19.20 -19.61 15.30
N ARG A 283 -17.98 -19.07 15.38
CA ARG A 283 -17.72 -17.62 15.33
C ARG A 283 -18.03 -17.05 13.95
N THR A 284 -17.65 -17.74 12.88
CA THR A 284 -17.99 -17.35 11.50
C THR A 284 -19.51 -17.32 11.32
N ALA A 285 -20.22 -18.38 11.71
CA ALA A 285 -21.68 -18.44 11.60
C ALA A 285 -22.38 -17.36 12.43
N ALA A 286 -21.85 -17.01 13.60
CA ALA A 286 -22.39 -15.95 14.44
C ALA A 286 -22.26 -14.56 13.77
N ALA A 287 -21.08 -14.21 13.24
CA ALA A 287 -20.86 -12.97 12.51
C ALA A 287 -21.73 -12.88 11.24
N GLU A 288 -21.75 -13.96 10.44
CA GLU A 288 -22.55 -14.04 9.22
C GLU A 288 -24.05 -13.95 9.50
N GLY A 289 -24.53 -14.53 10.62
CA GLY A 289 -25.92 -14.41 11.06
C GLY A 289 -26.32 -12.98 11.42
N VAL A 290 -25.41 -12.18 11.98
CA VAL A 290 -25.62 -10.74 12.20
C VAL A 290 -25.75 -10.01 10.87
N ARG A 291 -24.80 -10.22 9.94
CA ARG A 291 -24.86 -9.61 8.61
C ARG A 291 -26.15 -9.96 7.87
N ALA A 292 -26.53 -11.24 7.85
CA ALA A 292 -27.71 -11.72 7.14
C ALA A 292 -29.00 -11.05 7.64
N ARG A 293 -29.17 -10.93 8.97
CA ARG A 293 -30.31 -10.23 9.57
C ARG A 293 -30.31 -8.75 9.20
N TRP A 294 -29.18 -8.08 9.32
CA TRP A 294 -29.05 -6.67 8.98
C TRP A 294 -29.33 -6.39 7.50
N CYS A 295 -28.85 -7.24 6.58
CA CYS A 295 -29.17 -7.16 5.15
C CYS A 295 -30.68 -7.30 4.90
N ALA A 296 -31.34 -8.24 5.58
CA ALA A 296 -32.79 -8.42 5.47
C ALA A 296 -33.59 -7.20 5.98
N GLU A 297 -33.11 -6.55 7.05
CA GLU A 297 -33.74 -5.36 7.63
C GLU A 297 -33.53 -4.08 6.79
N THR A 298 -32.35 -3.92 6.20
CA THR A 298 -31.97 -2.71 5.46
C THR A 298 -32.23 -2.80 3.97
N GLY A 299 -32.51 -3.99 3.44
CA GLY A 299 -32.59 -4.25 1.99
C GLY A 299 -31.23 -4.22 1.29
N CYS A 300 -30.12 -4.19 2.05
CA CYS A 300 -28.78 -4.27 1.50
C CYS A 300 -28.55 -5.66 0.91
N ALA A 301 -28.02 -5.71 -0.32
CA ALA A 301 -27.69 -6.99 -0.96
C ALA A 301 -26.63 -7.73 -0.15
N VAL A 302 -26.77 -9.05 -0.03
CA VAL A 302 -25.71 -9.89 0.55
C VAL A 302 -24.54 -9.88 -0.42
N TRP A 303 -23.33 -9.62 0.09
CA TRP A 303 -22.08 -9.68 -0.66
C TRP A 303 -21.24 -10.88 -0.22
N ASP A 304 -20.43 -11.40 -1.14
CA ASP A 304 -19.37 -12.34 -0.81
C ASP A 304 -18.13 -11.58 -0.32
N ILE A 305 -17.32 -12.20 0.55
CA ILE A 305 -16.04 -11.62 0.99
C ILE A 305 -15.05 -11.47 -0.18
N ASP A 306 -15.24 -12.26 -1.24
CA ASP A 306 -14.47 -12.17 -2.47
C ASP A 306 -14.97 -11.07 -3.42
N ASP A 307 -16.12 -10.45 -3.13
CA ASP A 307 -16.61 -9.29 -3.89
C ASP A 307 -15.86 -8.03 -3.46
N ASP A 308 -15.46 -7.21 -4.44
CA ASP A 308 -14.91 -5.89 -4.16
C ASP A 308 -16.04 -4.96 -3.70
N VAL A 309 -16.19 -4.80 -2.38
CA VAL A 309 -17.22 -3.94 -1.76
C VAL A 309 -17.20 -2.49 -2.26
N PHE A 310 -16.09 -2.01 -2.83
CA PHE A 310 -15.99 -0.68 -3.44
C PHE A 310 -16.65 -0.61 -4.83
N THR A 311 -17.12 -1.74 -5.38
CA THR A 311 -17.91 -1.77 -6.61
C THR A 311 -19.41 -1.58 -6.37
N ILE A 312 -19.87 -1.61 -5.11
CA ILE A 312 -21.26 -1.34 -4.75
C ILE A 312 -21.52 0.18 -4.90
N PRO A 313 -22.48 0.60 -5.75
CA PRO A 313 -22.83 2.01 -5.91
C PRO A 313 -23.28 2.66 -4.60
N ASP A 314 -22.87 3.92 -4.37
CA ASP A 314 -23.17 4.67 -3.13
C ASP A 314 -24.66 4.80 -2.84
N ASP A 315 -25.51 4.86 -3.87
CA ASP A 315 -26.98 4.95 -3.75
C ASP A 315 -27.63 3.62 -3.30
N ARG A 316 -26.87 2.53 -3.31
CA ARG A 316 -27.28 1.21 -2.81
C ARG A 316 -26.69 0.89 -1.43
N LEU A 317 -25.83 1.75 -0.90
CA LEU A 317 -25.26 1.57 0.42
C LEU A 317 -26.21 2.11 1.49
N PRO A 318 -26.39 1.37 2.60
CA PRO A 318 -27.12 1.91 3.75
C PRO A 318 -26.31 3.02 4.44
N PRO A 319 -26.94 3.79 5.34
CA PRO A 319 -26.22 4.81 6.12
C PRO A 319 -25.03 4.21 6.88
N ALA A 320 -23.89 4.92 6.87
CA ALA A 320 -22.65 4.45 7.50
C ALA A 320 -22.86 4.06 8.98
N GLU A 321 -23.65 4.82 9.73
CA GLU A 321 -23.98 4.53 11.13
C GLU A 321 -24.63 3.14 11.29
N SER A 322 -25.58 2.78 10.42
CA SER A 322 -26.24 1.48 10.43
C SER A 322 -25.27 0.35 10.09
N ALA A 323 -24.42 0.55 9.07
CA ALA A 323 -23.41 -0.44 8.69
C ALA A 323 -22.38 -0.66 9.82
N TRP A 324 -21.94 0.40 10.51
CA TRP A 324 -21.04 0.28 11.65
C TRP A 324 -21.70 -0.34 12.89
N ALA A 325 -23.02 -0.17 13.07
CA ALA A 325 -23.76 -0.90 14.09
C ALA A 325 -23.76 -2.40 13.83
N MET A 326 -23.91 -2.81 12.56
CA MET A 326 -23.77 -4.21 12.14
C MET A 326 -22.36 -4.76 12.44
N VAL A 327 -21.30 -4.01 12.11
CA VAL A 327 -19.91 -4.42 12.41
C VAL A 327 -19.72 -4.66 13.91
N ARG A 328 -20.18 -3.74 14.77
CA ARG A 328 -20.06 -3.91 16.23
C ARG A 328 -20.80 -5.14 16.74
N ALA A 329 -22.03 -5.36 16.28
CA ALA A 329 -22.81 -6.53 16.65
C ALA A 329 -22.17 -7.84 16.14
N ALA A 330 -21.55 -7.81 14.97
CA ALA A 330 -20.84 -8.96 14.41
C ALA A 330 -19.59 -9.30 15.22
N ARG A 331 -18.84 -8.30 15.70
CA ARG A 331 -17.70 -8.50 16.61
C ARG A 331 -18.14 -9.17 17.90
N GLU A 332 -19.14 -8.60 18.56
CA GLU A 332 -19.68 -9.13 19.80
C GLU A 332 -20.16 -10.57 19.63
N ALA A 333 -20.93 -10.86 18.58
CA ALA A 333 -21.40 -12.21 18.27
C ALA A 333 -20.26 -13.19 17.97
N ALA A 334 -19.17 -12.72 17.35
CA ALA A 334 -17.96 -13.51 17.10
C ALA A 334 -17.03 -13.62 18.31
N GLY A 335 -17.40 -13.05 19.48
CA GLY A 335 -16.55 -13.00 20.67
C GLY A 335 -15.28 -12.19 20.46
N GLN A 336 -15.34 -11.15 19.63
CA GLN A 336 -14.29 -10.16 19.44
C GLN A 336 -14.65 -8.91 20.26
N ASP A 337 -13.72 -8.42 21.07
CA ASP A 337 -13.89 -7.18 21.80
C ASP A 337 -14.06 -6.01 20.81
N PRO A 338 -15.15 -5.23 20.90
CA PRO A 338 -15.45 -4.18 19.92
C PRO A 338 -14.48 -2.99 19.99
N VAL A 339 -13.75 -2.83 21.10
CA VAL A 339 -12.80 -1.75 21.38
C VAL A 339 -11.37 -2.14 20.97
N THR A 340 -11.01 -3.41 21.07
CA THR A 340 -9.63 -3.83 20.75
C THR A 340 -9.53 -4.56 19.43
N GLY A 341 -10.59 -5.26 19.02
CA GLY A 341 -10.55 -6.22 17.93
C GLY A 341 -9.89 -7.54 18.32
N ASP A 342 -9.61 -7.77 19.61
CA ASP A 342 -9.01 -9.01 20.08
C ASP A 342 -10.12 -10.04 20.37
N PHE A 343 -9.88 -11.33 20.12
CA PHE A 343 -10.82 -12.36 20.52
C PHE A 343 -10.73 -12.57 22.04
N VAL A 344 -11.89 -12.57 22.70
CA VAL A 344 -11.99 -12.95 24.10
C VAL A 344 -12.23 -14.45 24.22
N GLU A 345 -11.60 -15.07 25.22
CA GLU A 345 -11.93 -16.45 25.59
C GLU A 345 -13.41 -16.51 25.96
N ALA A 346 -14.10 -17.54 25.46
CA ALA A 346 -15.49 -17.77 25.83
C ALA A 346 -15.54 -18.07 27.34
N VAL A 347 -16.23 -17.21 28.10
CA VAL A 347 -16.47 -17.38 29.54
C VAL A 347 -17.34 -18.62 29.79
#